data_AF-A0A7V3KBI1-F1
#
_entry.id   AF-A0A7V3KBI1-F1
#
_cell.length_a   1.000
_cell.length_b   1.000
_cell.length_c   1.000
_cell.angle_alpha   90.00
_cell.angle_beta   90.00
_cell.angle_gamma   90.00
#
_symmetry.space_group_name_H-M   'P 1'
#
loop_
_entity.id
_entity.type
_entity.pdbx_description
1 polymer ?
#
loop_
_entity_poly.entity_id
_entity_poly.type
_entity_poly.pdbx_seq_one_letter_code
_entity_poly.pdbx_strand_id
1 'polypeptide(L)'
;MEDLIKSANMVWPGYYRNAGTMQVISSKPENTVIRILDFPEMDPAHCRLMEGWISSAVIVLGGKLIQPAKEVECMSRGGPYHEFVLGYSK
;
A
#
# COMPACT_ATOMS: atom_id res chain seq x y z
N MET A 1 -8.12 1.77 11.22
CA MET A 1 -7.76 0.59 10.38
C MET A 1 -8.83 0.23 9.40
N GLU A 2 -10.09 0.10 9.84
CA GLU A 2 -11.23 0.09 8.91
C GLU A 2 -11.11 1.23 7.90
N ASP A 3 -10.62 2.40 8.33
CA ASP A 3 -10.37 3.54 7.45
C ASP A 3 -9.21 3.35 6.47
N LEU A 4 -8.17 2.57 6.79
CA LEU A 4 -7.09 2.25 5.84
C LEU A 4 -7.59 1.30 4.74
N ILE A 5 -8.43 0.33 5.11
CA ILE A 5 -9.11 -0.58 4.18
C ILE A 5 -10.09 0.20 3.30
N LYS A 6 -10.89 1.10 3.89
CA LYS A 6 -11.78 2.00 3.17
C LYS A 6 -11.00 2.94 2.25
N SER A 7 -9.88 3.49 2.71
CA SER A 7 -8.98 4.31 1.88
C SER A 7 -8.41 3.54 0.72
N ALA A 8 -7.89 2.31 0.92
CA ALA A 8 -7.38 1.49 -0.18
C ALA A 8 -8.44 1.26 -1.27
N ASN A 9 -9.66 0.90 -0.87
CA ASN A 9 -10.74 0.60 -1.81
C ASN A 9 -11.35 1.86 -2.47
N MET A 10 -11.37 3.01 -1.78
CA MET A 10 -12.00 4.24 -2.28
C MET A 10 -11.02 5.13 -3.04
N VAL A 11 -9.80 5.25 -2.54
CA VAL A 11 -8.82 6.21 -3.04
C VAL A 11 -8.13 5.69 -4.29
N TRP A 12 -7.88 4.38 -4.36
CA TRP A 12 -7.19 3.78 -5.50
C TRP A 12 -7.93 3.96 -6.84
N PRO A 13 -9.25 3.67 -6.95
CA PRO A 13 -10.01 3.93 -8.19
C PRO A 13 -10.22 5.43 -8.46
N GLY A 14 -10.11 6.28 -7.42
CA GLY A 14 -10.23 7.74 -7.54
C GLY A 14 -8.99 8.40 -8.15
N TYR A 15 -7.79 7.89 -7.84
CA TYR A 15 -6.54 8.44 -8.37
C TYR A 15 -6.13 7.86 -9.73
N TYR A 16 -6.52 6.62 -10.02
CA TYR A 16 -6.05 5.94 -11.21
C TYR A 16 -7.18 5.30 -11.99
N ARG A 17 -7.16 5.51 -13.31
CA ARG A 17 -8.00 4.76 -14.25
C ARG A 17 -7.20 3.55 -14.74
N ASN A 18 -7.84 2.37 -14.77
CA ASN A 18 -7.25 1.11 -15.24
C ASN A 18 -6.00 0.63 -14.48
N ALA A 19 -5.85 0.98 -13.19
CA ALA A 19 -4.66 0.64 -12.40
C ALA A 19 -4.86 -0.54 -11.44
N GLY A 20 -5.57 -1.58 -11.86
CA GLY A 20 -5.79 -2.76 -11.04
C GLY A 20 -6.48 -2.46 -9.70
N THR A 21 -6.19 -3.25 -8.67
CA THR A 21 -6.88 -3.17 -7.36
C THR A 21 -5.91 -3.13 -6.19
N MET A 22 -6.10 -2.18 -5.27
CA MET A 22 -5.39 -2.17 -3.99
C MET A 22 -6.20 -2.90 -2.91
N GLN A 23 -5.55 -3.78 -2.15
CA GLN A 23 -6.16 -4.57 -1.08
C GLN A 23 -5.29 -4.58 0.18
N VAL A 24 -5.93 -4.57 1.35
CA VAL A 24 -5.26 -4.83 2.63
C VAL A 24 -5.40 -6.31 2.94
N ILE A 25 -4.28 -7.04 2.94
CA ILE A 25 -4.24 -8.49 3.18
C ILE A 25 -4.15 -8.81 4.67
N SER A 26 -3.39 -8.02 5.41
CA SER A 26 -3.26 -8.10 6.87
C SER A 26 -3.25 -6.69 7.43
N SER A 27 -3.90 -6.49 8.57
CA SER A 27 -3.98 -5.20 9.25
C SER A 27 -3.52 -5.29 10.72
N LYS A 28 -2.51 -6.11 10.98
CA LYS A 28 -1.91 -6.21 12.32
C LYS A 28 -0.95 -5.03 12.54
N PRO A 29 -0.94 -4.38 13.72
CA PRO A 29 -0.09 -3.21 13.98
C PRO A 29 1.37 -3.44 13.59
N GLU A 30 1.97 -4.54 14.01
CA GLU A 30 3.36 -4.89 13.72
C GLU A 30 3.62 -5.47 12.32
N ASN A 31 2.57 -5.85 11.58
CA ASN A 31 2.70 -6.48 10.26
C ASN A 31 1.45 -6.26 9.41
N THR A 32 1.27 -5.03 8.95
CA THR A 32 0.25 -4.68 7.97
C THR A 32 0.79 -4.93 6.57
N VAL A 33 -0.02 -5.57 5.73
CA VAL A 33 0.34 -5.99 4.39
C VAL A 33 -0.70 -5.44 3.42
N ILE A 34 -0.23 -4.72 2.41
CA ILE A 34 -1.04 -4.14 1.35
C ILE A 34 -0.54 -4.70 0.02
N ARG A 35 -1.46 -5.08 -0.88
CA ARG A 35 -1.15 -5.51 -2.24
C ARG A 35 -1.81 -4.60 -3.26
N ILE A 36 -1.12 -4.35 -4.37
CA ILE A 36 -1.71 -3.86 -5.61
C ILE A 36 -1.64 -5.00 -6.62
N LEU A 37 -2.81 -5.43 -7.07
CA LEU A 37 -3.01 -6.49 -8.05
C LEU A 37 -3.27 -5.88 -9.42
N ASP A 38 -2.94 -6.61 -10.49
CA ASP A 38 -3.32 -6.30 -11.87
C ASP A 38 -2.87 -4.92 -12.39
N PHE A 39 -1.70 -4.45 -11.94
CA PHE A 39 -1.12 -3.19 -12.45
C PHE A 39 0.33 -3.38 -12.95
N PRO A 40 0.55 -4.17 -14.02
CA PRO A 40 1.89 -4.55 -14.48
C PRO A 40 2.70 -3.37 -15.05
N GLU A 41 2.03 -2.33 -15.54
CA GLU A 41 2.66 -1.14 -16.14
C GLU A 41 3.00 -0.04 -15.13
N MET A 42 2.90 -0.35 -13.83
CA MET A 42 3.23 0.61 -12.78
C MET A 42 4.73 0.96 -12.83
N ASP A 43 5.03 2.23 -13.11
CA ASP A 43 6.40 2.72 -13.18
C ASP A 43 7.16 2.44 -11.85
N PRO A 44 8.42 1.98 -11.88
CA PRO A 44 9.19 1.72 -10.67
C PRO A 44 9.33 2.94 -9.73
N ALA A 45 9.38 4.17 -10.27
CA ALA A 45 9.37 5.38 -9.46
C ALA A 45 8.03 5.55 -8.73
N HIS A 46 6.93 5.14 -9.37
CA HIS A 46 5.61 5.13 -8.75
C HIS A 46 5.54 4.13 -7.58
N CYS A 47 6.21 2.98 -7.68
CA CYS A 47 6.29 2.01 -6.59
C CYS A 47 6.95 2.63 -5.33
N ARG A 48 7.99 3.44 -5.51
CA ARG A 48 8.63 4.19 -4.42
C ARG A 48 7.74 5.29 -3.84
N LEU A 49 6.98 5.98 -4.69
CA LEU A 49 6.00 6.97 -4.21
C LEU A 49 4.94 6.30 -3.32
N MET A 50 4.53 5.08 -3.63
CA MET A 50 3.56 4.34 -2.81
C MET A 50 4.06 3.99 -1.42
N GLU A 51 5.35 3.70 -1.24
CA GLU A 51 5.94 3.53 0.10
C GLU A 51 5.70 4.77 1.00
N GLY A 52 5.92 5.96 0.44
CA GLY A 52 5.70 7.22 1.14
C GLY A 52 4.22 7.53 1.36
N TRP A 53 3.38 7.29 0.36
CA TRP A 53 1.93 7.52 0.45
C TRP A 53 1.30 6.64 1.52
N ILE A 54 1.59 5.33 1.53
CA ILE A 54 1.06 4.37 2.52
C ILE A 54 1.49 4.76 3.93
N SER A 55 2.77 5.08 4.11
CA SER A 55 3.30 5.54 5.39
C SER A 55 2.60 6.80 5.90
N SER A 56 2.35 7.76 5.00
CA SER A 56 1.69 9.02 5.35
C SER A 56 0.21 8.81 5.68
N ALA A 57 -0.49 7.93 4.95
CA ALA A 57 -1.88 7.61 5.22
C ALA A 57 -2.08 7.12 6.66
N VAL A 58 -1.18 6.27 7.17
CA VAL A 58 -1.24 5.78 8.55
C VAL A 58 -1.09 6.92 9.56
N ILE A 59 -0.15 7.84 9.33
CA ILE A 59 0.06 9.01 10.20
C ILE A 59 -1.18 9.90 10.23
N VAL A 60 -1.74 10.20 9.05
CA VAL A 60 -2.95 11.03 8.92
C VAL A 60 -4.16 10.38 9.61
N LEU A 61 -4.23 9.05 9.60
CA LEU A 61 -5.27 8.27 10.30
C LEU A 61 -4.99 8.12 11.81
N GLY A 62 -3.98 8.81 12.34
CA GLY A 62 -3.65 8.85 13.77
C GLY A 62 -2.78 7.70 14.27
N GLY A 63 -2.20 6.89 13.37
CA GLY A 63 -1.22 5.87 13.73
C GLY A 63 0.19 6.44 13.83
N LYS A 64 1.05 5.82 14.65
CA LYS A 64 2.48 6.10 14.70
C LYS A 64 3.24 4.99 14.00
N LEU A 65 4.06 5.31 12.99
CA LEU A 65 4.87 4.31 12.32
C LEU A 65 5.93 3.74 13.26
N ILE A 66 5.96 2.40 13.35
CA ILE A 66 7.08 1.63 13.91
C ILE A 66 8.09 1.37 12.80
N GLN A 67 7.59 0.99 11.62
CA GLN A 67 8.37 0.76 10.41
C GLN A 67 7.63 1.41 9.22
N PRO A 68 8.30 2.25 8.42
CA PRO A 68 7.70 2.81 7.22
C PRO A 68 7.36 1.71 6.22
N ALA A 69 6.37 1.96 5.37
CA ALA A 69 6.03 1.02 4.33
C ALA A 69 7.21 0.78 3.39
N LYS A 70 7.42 -0.48 3.05
CA LYS A 70 8.46 -0.93 2.12
C LYS A 70 7.88 -1.91 1.14
N GLU A 71 8.19 -1.72 -0.14
CA GLU A 71 7.85 -2.69 -1.16
C GLU A 71 8.75 -3.93 -1.01
N VAL A 72 8.14 -5.09 -0.80
CA VAL A 72 8.83 -6.38 -0.66
C VAL A 72 8.67 -7.26 -1.90
N GLU A 73 7.60 -7.06 -2.68
CA GLU A 73 7.33 -7.73 -3.96
C GLU A 73 6.89 -6.71 -5.00
N CYS A 74 7.25 -6.90 -6.27
CA CYS A 74 6.95 -5.92 -7.33
C CYS A 74 6.80 -6.57 -8.70
N MET A 75 5.72 -6.24 -9.41
CA MET A 75 5.50 -6.75 -10.77
C MET A 75 6.58 -6.30 -11.74
N SER A 76 7.13 -5.08 -11.57
CA SER A 76 8.26 -4.61 -12.40
C SER A 76 9.54 -5.44 -12.22
N ARG A 77 9.65 -6.21 -11.13
CA ARG A 77 10.76 -7.14 -10.86
C ARG A 77 10.42 -8.60 -11.20
N GLY A 78 9.28 -8.84 -11.87
CA GLY A 78 8.79 -10.18 -12.22
C GLY A 78 7.87 -10.82 -11.18
N GLY A 79 7.49 -10.08 -10.13
CA GLY A 79 6.55 -10.55 -9.12
C GLY A 79 5.10 -10.64 -9.62
N PRO A 80 4.23 -11.38 -8.93
CA PRO A 80 2.82 -11.49 -9.29
C PRO A 80 1.97 -10.27 -8.89
N TYR A 81 2.48 -9.40 -8.01
CA TYR A 81 1.80 -8.22 -7.48
C TYR A 81 2.83 -7.21 -6.93
N HIS A 82 2.37 -6.02 -6.56
CA HIS A 82 3.15 -5.13 -5.69
C HIS A 82 2.72 -5.36 -4.25
N GLU A 83 3.65 -5.70 -3.36
CA GLU A 83 3.36 -5.92 -1.93
C GLU A 83 4.15 -4.95 -1.07
N PHE A 84 3.44 -4.31 -0.16
CA PHE A 84 3.98 -3.35 0.78
C PHE A 84 3.73 -3.83 2.20
N VAL A 85 4.79 -3.84 3.01
CA VAL A 85 4.73 -4.20 4.42
C VAL A 85 5.08 -2.98 5.26
N LEU A 86 4.33 -2.77 6.33
CA LEU A 86 4.58 -1.72 7.32
C LEU A 86 4.21 -2.15 8.73
N GLY A 87 4.78 -1.45 9.71
CA GLY A 87 4.42 -1.58 11.11
C GLY A 87 4.01 -0.23 11.69
N TYR A 88 2.98 -0.20 12.53
CA TYR A 88 2.52 0.98 13.26
C TYR A 88 2.02 0.61 14.66
N SER A 89 1.94 1.60 15.54
CA SER A 89 1.18 1.55 16.79
C SER A 89 0.02 2.55 16.71
N LYS A 90 -0.95 2.38 17.60
CA LYS A 90 -1.83 3.50 17.97
C LYS A 90 -1.07 4.54 18.78
#